data_AF-A0A1H6XHT9-F1
#
_entry.id   AF-A0A1H6XHT9-F1
#
_cell.length_a   1.000
_cell.length_b   1.000
_cell.length_c   1.000
_cell.angle_alpha   90.00
_cell.angle_beta   90.00
_cell.angle_gamma   90.00
#
_symmetry.space_group_name_H-M   'P 1'
#
loop_
_entity.id
_entity.type
_entity.pdbx_description
1 polymer ?
#
loop_
_entity_poly.entity_id
_entity_poly.type
_entity_poly.pdbx_seq_one_letter_code
_entity_poly.pdbx_strand_id
1 'polypeptide(L)' 'MKASQFTRWIAQLSSLSPEQREQLKACLSAPGSLPQEMIATPSNCPHCQSSELQPWGSNGGLPRYRCKFCGKTSNP' A
#
# COMPACT_ATOMS: atom_id res chain seq x y z
N MET A 1 10.75 3.30 10.25
CA MET A 1 11.14 3.14 11.66
C MET A 1 12.23 2.07 11.77
N LYS A 2 13.19 2.20 12.69
CA LYS A 2 14.22 1.17 12.90
C LYS A 2 13.64 -0.01 13.71
N ALA A 3 14.10 -1.24 13.44
CA ALA A 3 13.59 -2.45 14.11
C ALA A 3 13.65 -2.36 15.64
N SER A 4 14.74 -1.82 16.20
CA SER A 4 14.91 -1.64 17.64
C SER A 4 13.92 -0.67 18.29
N GLN A 5 13.52 0.38 17.56
CA GLN A 5 12.50 1.32 18.03
C GLN A 5 11.12 0.66 18.05
N PHE A 6 10.82 -0.15 17.04
CA PHE A 6 9.56 -0.88 16.97
C PHE A 6 9.40 -1.88 18.12
N THR A 7 10.44 -2.67 18.40
CA THR A 7 10.44 -3.63 19.52
C THR A 7 10.16 -2.94 20.86
N ARG A 8 10.71 -1.74 21.08
CA ARG A 8 10.43 -0.96 22.29
C ARG A 8 8.97 -0.52 22.39
N TRP A 9 8.35 -0.09 21.30
CA TRP A 9 6.93 0.27 21.30
C TRP A 9 6.03 -0.93 21.58
N ILE A 10 6.32 -2.10 21.00
CA ILE A 10 5.57 -3.33 21.28
C ILE A 10 5.64 -3.69 22.77
N ALA A 11 6.81 -3.56 23.39
CA ALA A 11 6.97 -3.83 24.82
C ALA A 11 6.14 -2.88 25.72
N GLN A 12 5.79 -1.68 25.25
CA GLN A 12 4.97 -0.71 25.99
C GLN A 12 3.46 -0.96 25.86
N LEU A 13 3.03 -1.88 24.98
CA LEU A 13 1.60 -2.19 24.83
C LEU A 13 1.01 -2.86 26.07
N SER A 14 1.84 -3.55 26.86
CA SER A 14 1.39 -4.19 28.10
C SER A 14 0.95 -3.18 29.17
N SER A 15 1.49 -1.95 29.15
CA SER A 15 1.17 -0.91 30.13
C SER A 15 -0.04 -0.05 29.76
N LEU A 16 -0.69 -0.30 28.62
CA LEU A 16 -1.86 0.47 28.18
C LEU A 16 -3.10 0.13 29.01
N SER A 17 -3.84 1.16 29.42
CA SER A 17 -5.18 1.01 29.99
C SER A 17 -6.18 0.46 28.95
N PRO A 18 -7.34 -0.05 29.38
CA PRO A 18 -8.41 -0.47 28.47
C PRO A 18 -8.83 0.62 27.47
N GLU A 19 -8.97 1.86 27.93
CA GLU A 19 -9.34 3.01 27.09
C GLU A 19 -8.26 3.33 26.06
N GLN A 20 -6.98 3.33 26.48
CA GLN A 20 -5.85 3.57 25.59
C GLN A 20 -5.70 2.46 24.54
N ARG A 21 -6.03 1.21 24.90
CA ARG A 21 -6.06 0.09 23.95
C ARG A 21 -7.16 0.27 22.90
N GLU A 22 -8.35 0.69 23.29
CA GLU A 22 -9.43 0.96 22.33
C GLU A 22 -9.11 2.14 21.41
N GLN A 23 -8.54 3.22 21.95
CA GLN A 23 -8.06 4.35 21.13
C GLN A 23 -7.00 3.91 20.12
N LEU A 24 -6.01 3.12 20.55
CA LEU A 24 -4.98 2.57 19.67
C LEU A 24 -5.59 1.71 18.55
N LYS A 25 -6.53 0.82 18.88
CA LYS A 25 -7.24 -0.01 17.89
C LYS A 25 -7.97 0.86 16.88
N ALA A 26 -8.69 1.89 17.32
CA ALA A 26 -9.41 2.80 16.44
C ALA A 26 -8.46 3.53 15.47
N CYS A 27 -7.33 4.05 15.97
CA CYS A 27 -6.32 4.72 15.13
C CYS A 27 -5.67 3.77 14.12
N LEU A 28 -5.42 2.52 14.49
CA LEU A 28 -4.85 1.51 13.58
C LEU A 28 -5.88 0.94 12.59
N SER A 29 -7.15 1.00 12.94
CA SER A 29 -8.26 0.55 12.08
C SER A 29 -8.69 1.61 11.07
N ALA A 30 -8.32 2.87 11.29
CA ALA A 30 -8.44 3.90 10.26
C ALA A 30 -7.61 3.46 9.05
N PRO A 31 -8.16 3.45 7.83
CA PRO A 31 -7.45 2.96 6.65
C PRO A 31 -6.18 3.77 6.43
N GLY A 32 -5.05 3.19 6.87
CA GLY A 32 -3.70 3.67 6.65
C GLY A 32 -3.26 3.38 5.22
N SER A 33 -4.02 3.88 4.26
CA SER A 33 -3.77 3.74 2.84
C SER A 33 -4.71 4.72 2.17
N LEU A 34 -4.15 5.64 1.38
CA LEU A 34 -4.89 6.38 0.36
C LEU A 34 -5.92 5.43 -0.25
N PRO A 35 -7.21 5.81 -0.36
CA PRO A 35 -8.20 4.96 -0.97
C PRO A 35 -7.63 4.42 -2.27
N GLN A 36 -7.43 3.11 -2.34
CA GLN A 36 -6.99 2.41 -3.55
C GLN A 36 -7.90 2.74 -4.74
N GLU A 37 -9.11 3.23 -4.44
CA GLU A 37 -10.11 3.78 -5.35
C GLU A 37 -9.70 5.05 -6.11
N MET A 38 -8.64 5.77 -5.72
CA MET A 38 -8.23 7.01 -6.40
C MET A 38 -7.03 6.88 -7.34
N ILE A 39 -6.36 5.73 -7.40
CA ILE A 39 -5.18 5.58 -8.26
C ILE A 39 -5.65 5.08 -9.62
N ALA A 40 -5.92 6.04 -10.51
CA ALA A 40 -6.40 5.78 -11.85
C ALA A 40 -5.42 4.89 -12.61
N THR A 41 -5.93 3.80 -13.19
CA THR A 41 -5.14 2.97 -14.12
C THR A 41 -4.69 3.86 -15.29
N PRO A 42 -3.39 3.95 -15.60
CA PRO A 42 -2.92 4.77 -16.69
C PRO A 42 -3.42 4.20 -18.01
N SER A 43 -3.76 5.09 -18.95
CA SER A 43 -4.21 4.72 -20.29
C SER A 43 -3.07 4.26 -21.19
N ASN A 44 -1.82 4.60 -20.86
CA ASN A 44 -0.64 4.37 -21.68
C ASN A 44 0.54 3.88 -20.84
N CYS A 45 1.38 3.04 -21.44
CA CYS A 45 2.59 2.56 -20.81
C CYS A 45 3.56 3.74 -20.55
N PRO A 46 4.04 3.95 -19.31
CA PRO A 46 4.97 5.04 -19.01
C PRO A 46 6.36 4.84 -19.64
N HIS A 47 6.63 3.67 -20.23
CA HIS A 47 7.91 3.36 -20.85
C HIS A 47 7.92 3.48 -22.37
N CYS A 48 6.78 3.26 -23.04
CA CYS A 48 6.71 3.24 -24.50
C CYS A 48 5.44 3.88 -25.09
N GLN A 49 4.57 4.45 -24.24
CA GLN A 49 3.31 5.12 -24.60
C GLN A 49 2.24 4.26 -25.29
N SER A 50 2.50 2.97 -25.54
CA SER A 50 1.46 2.04 -26.02
C SER A 50 0.27 1.98 -25.05
N SER A 51 -0.94 1.94 -25.59
CA SER A 51 -2.19 1.76 -24.84
C SER A 51 -2.49 0.30 -24.49
N GLU A 52 -1.65 -0.65 -24.93
CA GLU A 52 -1.86 -2.08 -24.69
C GLU A 52 -1.36 -2.50 -23.31
N LEU A 53 -2.16 -2.23 -22.29
CA LEU A 53 -1.91 -2.62 -20.91
C LEU A 53 -2.82 -3.79 -20.49
N GLN A 54 -2.28 -4.71 -19.70
CA GLN A 54 -3.03 -5.80 -19.08
C GLN A 54 -2.73 -5.89 -17.57
N PRO A 55 -3.69 -6.32 -16.73
CA PRO A 55 -3.45 -6.56 -15.31
C PRO A 55 -2.29 -7.53 -15.05
N TRP A 56 -1.50 -7.28 -14.01
CA TRP A 56 -0.31 -8.07 -13.63
C TRP A 56 -0.16 -8.25 -12.12
N GLY A 57 -1.27 -8.56 -11.45
CA GLY A 57 -1.33 -8.74 -9.99
C GLY A 57 -1.23 -7.42 -9.22
N SER A 58 -0.77 -7.49 -7.97
CA SER A 58 -0.58 -6.33 -7.10
C SER A 58 0.73 -6.41 -6.33
N ASN A 59 1.27 -5.26 -5.90
CA ASN A 59 2.43 -5.19 -5.01
C ASN A 59 2.21 -4.05 -4.01
N GLY A 60 2.41 -4.32 -2.72
CA GLY A 60 2.23 -3.31 -1.66
C GLY A 60 0.84 -2.67 -1.62
N GLY A 61 -0.20 -3.41 -2.01
CA GLY A 61 -1.58 -2.89 -2.08
C GLY A 61 -1.90 -2.08 -3.35
N LEU A 62 -0.98 -1.95 -4.30
CA LEU A 62 -1.22 -1.27 -5.58
C LEU A 62 -1.40 -2.28 -6.71
N PRO A 63 -2.37 -2.09 -7.63
CA PRO A 63 -2.47 -2.94 -8.81
C PRO A 63 -1.24 -2.74 -9.69
N ARG A 64 -0.87 -3.75 -10.45
CA ARG A 64 0.20 -3.71 -11.45
C ARG A 64 -0.38 -3.94 -12.82
N TYR A 65 0.25 -3.37 -13.83
CA TYR A 65 -0.04 -3.68 -15.23
C TYR A 65 1.24 -4.01 -15.98
N ARG A 66 1.10 -4.80 -17.03
CA ARG A 66 2.16 -5.16 -17.97
C ARG A 66 1.80 -4.64 -19.35
N CYS A 67 2.74 -3.97 -20.01
CA CYS A 67 2.56 -3.57 -21.39
C CYS A 67 2.76 -4.78 -22.32
N LYS A 68 1.83 -5.00 -23.26
CA LYS A 68 1.95 -6.07 -24.27
C LYS A 68 3.04 -5.74 -25.31
N PHE A 69 3.23 -4.46 -25.63
CA PHE A 69 4.21 -4.01 -26.61
C PHE A 69 5.66 -4.11 -26.10
N CYS A 70 5.98 -3.49 -24.96
CA CYS A 70 7.36 -3.47 -24.44
C CYS A 70 7.65 -4.50 -23.35
N GLY A 71 6.64 -5.23 -22.87
CA GLY A 71 6.79 -6.26 -21.84
C GLY A 71 7.10 -5.76 -20.43
N LYS A 72 7.29 -4.45 -20.22
CA LYS A 72 7.58 -3.86 -18.90
C LYS A 72 6.33 -3.80 -18.02
N THR A 73 6.56 -3.87 -16.71
CA THR A 73 5.51 -3.77 -15.70
C THR A 73 5.64 -2.48 -14.91
N SER A 74 4.53 -1.84 -14.58
CA SER A 74 4.51 -0.68 -13.70
C SER A 74 3.25 -0.66 -12.84
N ASN A 75 3.31 0.13 -11.77
CA ASN A 75 2.15 0.49 -10.95
C ASN A 75 1.45 1.69 -11.60
N PRO A 76 0.16 1.92 -11.32
CA PRO A 76 -0.52 3.13 -11.78
C PRO A 76 0.08 4.38 -11.16
#